data_AF-A0A950YTV5-F1
#
_entry.id   AF-A0A950YTV5-F1
#
_cell.length_a   1.000
_cell.length_b   1.000
_cell.length_c   1.000
_cell.angle_alpha   90.00
_cell.angle_beta   90.00
_cell.angle_gamma   90.00
#
_symmetry.space_group_name_H-M   'P 1'
#
loop_
_entity.id
_entity.type
_entity.pdbx_description
1 polymer ?
#
loop_
_entity_poly.entity_id
_entity_poly.type
_entity_poly.pdbx_seq_one_letter_code
_entity_poly.pdbx_strand_id
1 'polypeptide(L)' 'MDREPDLEIAASVRADELRFECTPRVRVVVHADWPTAAQSGSDRENLPDQIEPGVTYRDAAVRWWASARLGDPDFPP' A
#
# COMPACT_ATOMS: atom_id res chain seq x y z
N MET A 1 22.84 0.74 4.13
CA MET A 1 22.44 0.60 2.71
C MET A 1 21.24 -0.32 2.74
N ASP A 2 20.04 0.22 2.56
CA ASP A 2 18.84 -0.60 2.47
C ASP A 2 18.97 -1.51 1.26
N ARG A 3 19.03 -2.82 1.51
CA ARG A 3 18.93 -3.85 0.47
C ARG A 3 17.53 -3.78 -0.15
N GLU A 4 17.48 -3.86 -1.48
CA GLU A 4 16.24 -4.02 -2.26
C GLU A 4 15.41 -5.21 -1.73
N PRO A 5 14.08 -5.10 -1.69
CA PRO A 5 13.24 -6.18 -1.20
C PRO A 5 13.39 -7.43 -2.09
N ASP A 6 13.32 -8.62 -1.49
CA ASP A 6 13.40 -9.88 -2.23
C ASP A 6 12.07 -10.18 -2.97
N LEU A 7 10.97 -9.65 -2.45
CA LEU A 7 9.64 -9.73 -3.06
C LEU A 7 8.92 -8.39 -2.91
N GLU A 8 8.31 -7.91 -4.00
CA GLU A 8 7.38 -6.79 -3.99
C GLU A 8 6.12 -7.12 -4.81
N ILE A 9 4.95 -6.78 -4.27
CA ILE A 9 3.67 -6.81 -4.97
C ILE A 9 3.13 -5.39 -4.97
N ALA A 10 2.76 -4.89 -6.15
CA ALA A 10 2.20 -3.55 -6.30
C ALA A 10 0.91 -3.57 -7.12
N ALA A 11 0.02 -2.64 -6.79
CA ALA A 11 -1.21 -2.39 -7.53
C ALA A 11 -1.38 -0.88 -7.73
N SER A 12 -1.88 -0.49 -8.91
CA SER A 12 -2.15 0.91 -9.22
C SER A 12 -3.54 1.08 -9.81
N VAL A 13 -4.26 2.09 -9.33
CA VAL A 13 -5.55 2.51 -9.85
C VAL A 13 -5.49 3.99 -10.20
N ARG A 14 -6.10 4.36 -11.33
CA ARG A 14 -6.29 5.75 -11.78
C ARG A 14 -7.74 5.97 -12.17
N ALA A 15 -8.24 7.17 -11.90
CA ALA A 15 -9.58 7.59 -12.29
C ALA A 15 -9.59 9.08 -12.63
N ASP A 16 -10.25 9.45 -13.72
CA ASP A 16 -10.41 10.85 -14.13
C ASP A 16 -11.32 11.61 -13.14
N GLU A 17 -12.36 10.95 -12.64
CA GLU A 17 -13.24 11.45 -11.58
C GLU A 17 -13.56 10.34 -10.56
N LEU A 18 -13.43 10.65 -9.27
CA LEU A 18 -13.75 9.75 -8.16
C LEU A 18 -14.51 10.51 -7.08
N ARG A 19 -15.66 9.97 -6.66
CA ARG A 19 -16.46 10.52 -5.56
C ARG A 19 -16.79 9.43 -4.56
N PHE A 20 -16.54 9.72 -3.28
CA PHE A 20 -16.90 8.84 -2.18
C PHE A 20 -18.19 9.35 -1.53
N GLU A 21 -19.24 8.52 -1.50
CA GLU A 21 -20.49 8.88 -0.80
C GLU A 21 -20.32 8.84 0.73
N CYS A 22 -19.40 8.02 1.24
CA CYS A 22 -19.08 7.88 2.66
C CYS A 22 -17.56 7.80 2.85
N THR A 23 -17.05 8.22 4.02
CA THR A 23 -15.63 8.08 4.35
C THR A 23 -15.22 6.60 4.35
N PRO A 24 -14.25 6.19 3.52
CA PRO A 24 -13.84 4.80 3.43
C PRO A 24 -13.12 4.38 4.72
N ARG A 25 -13.44 3.17 5.20
CA ARG A 25 -12.73 2.53 6.31
C ARG A 25 -11.71 1.55 5.73
N VAL A 26 -10.45 1.95 5.69
CA VAL A 26 -9.37 1.16 5.09
C VAL A 26 -8.55 0.49 6.19
N ARG A 27 -8.29 -0.81 6.03
CA ARG A 27 -7.33 -1.56 6.85
C ARG A 27 -6.47 -2.41 5.93
N VAL A 28 -5.16 -2.22 6.01
CA VAL A 28 -4.18 -3.07 5.36
C VAL A 28 -3.52 -3.91 6.44
N VAL A 29 -3.43 -5.21 6.21
CA VAL A 29 -2.71 -6.13 7.08
C VAL A 29 -1.77 -6.94 6.20
N VAL A 30 -0.48 -6.87 6.49
CA VAL A 30 0.53 -7.70 5.85
C VAL A 30 1.09 -8.64 6.90
N HIS A 31 1.00 -9.93 6.62
CA HIS A 31 1.57 -10.98 7.44
C HIS A 31 2.75 -11.60 6.71
N ALA A 32 3.83 -11.83 7.45
CA ALA A 32 4.94 -12.63 6.97
C ALA A 32 5.41 -13.51 8.14
N ASP A 33 5.53 -14.81 7.87
CA ASP A 33 6.11 -15.73 8.84
C ASP A 33 7.64 -15.60 8.82
N TRP A 34 8.26 -15.78 9.99
CA TRP A 34 9.70 -15.70 10.32
C TRP A 34 10.73 -15.99 9.21
N PRO A 35 11.94 -15.37 9.23
CA PRO A 35 12.36 -14.08 9.78
C PRO A 35 12.19 -13.01 8.67
N THR A 36 10.95 -12.75 8.30
CA THR A 36 10.65 -11.95 7.11
C THR A 36 10.18 -10.56 7.55
N ALA A 37 10.94 -9.51 7.24
CA ALA A 37 10.47 -8.14 7.45
C ALA A 37 9.53 -7.78 6.30
N ALA A 38 8.25 -7.56 6.60
CA ALA A 38 7.26 -7.12 5.63
C ALA A 38 6.82 -5.67 5.90
N GLN A 39 6.71 -4.89 4.83
CA GLN A 39 6.28 -3.50 4.86
C GLN A 39 5.21 -3.29 3.79
N SER A 40 4.34 -2.32 4.02
CA SER A 40 3.38 -1.87 3.00
C SER A 40 3.21 -0.36 3.05
N GLY A 41 2.94 0.22 1.89
CA GLY A 41 2.67 1.64 1.75
C GLY A 41 1.61 1.92 0.69
N SER A 42 1.12 3.15 0.69
CA SER A 42 0.34 3.68 -0.43
C SER A 42 0.76 5.09 -0.73
N ASP A 43 1.04 5.37 -2.00
CA ASP A 43 1.21 6.72 -2.51
C ASP A 43 -0.12 7.16 -3.14
N ARG A 44 -0.52 8.39 -2.83
CA ARG A 44 -1.79 8.97 -3.28
C ARG A 44 -1.50 10.29 -3.98
N GLU A 45 -2.09 10.45 -5.15
CA GLU A 45 -2.06 11.70 -5.91
C GLU A 45 -3.49 12.24 -5.99
N ASN A 46 -3.64 13.55 -5.77
CA ASN A 46 -4.91 14.28 -5.77
C ASN A 46 -5.98 13.71 -4.82
N LEU A 47 -5.54 12.97 -3.79
CA LEU A 47 -6.38 12.46 -2.72
C LEU A 47 -5.75 12.81 -1.37
N PRO A 48 -6.49 13.41 -0.43
CA PRO A 48 -6.00 13.68 0.91
C PRO A 48 -5.84 12.39 1.72
N ASP A 49 -5.08 12.47 2.82
CA ASP A 49 -4.96 11.36 3.76
C ASP A 49 -6.31 10.96 4.37
N GLN A 50 -7.15 11.96 4.67
CA GLN A 50 -8.53 11.79 5.11
C GLN A 50 -9.49 12.27 4.01
N ILE A 51 -10.26 11.31 3.48
CA ILE A 51 -11.21 11.54 2.40
C ILE A 51 -12.48 12.23 2.92
N GLU A 52 -12.90 13.27 2.20
CA GLU A 52 -14.13 14.03 2.45
C GLU A 52 -15.30 13.45 1.63
N PRO A 53 -16.41 13.05 2.28
CA PRO A 53 -17.59 12.58 1.57
C PRO A 53 -18.22 13.67 0.68
N GLY A 54 -18.72 13.27 -0.49
CA GLY A 54 -19.42 14.15 -1.43
C GLY A 54 -18.52 15.04 -2.30
N VAL A 55 -17.21 15.06 -2.07
CA VAL A 55 -16.24 15.74 -2.92
C VAL A 55 -15.89 14.86 -4.12
N THR A 56 -15.89 15.46 -5.33
CA THR A 56 -15.36 14.82 -6.53
C THR A 56 -13.89 15.17 -6.69
N TYR A 57 -13.04 14.17 -6.54
CA TYR A 57 -11.62 14.26 -6.81
C TYR A 57 -11.37 14.01 -8.29
N ARG A 58 -10.47 14.77 -8.89
CA ARG A 58 -10.13 14.71 -10.32
C ARG A 58 -8.70 14.22 -10.50
N ASP A 59 -8.47 13.46 -11.56
CA ASP A 59 -7.16 12.90 -11.90
C ASP A 59 -6.52 12.17 -10.70
N ALA A 60 -7.34 11.34 -10.03
CA ALA A 60 -6.96 10.66 -8.81
C ALA A 60 -6.16 9.39 -9.11
N ALA A 61 -5.06 9.18 -8.39
CA ALA A 61 -4.27 7.96 -8.49
C ALA A 61 -3.89 7.41 -7.11
N VAL A 62 -3.92 6.09 -6.99
CA VAL A 62 -3.41 5.38 -5.82
C VAL A 62 -2.48 4.28 -6.30
N ARG A 63 -1.27 4.28 -5.75
CA ARG A 63 -0.32 3.17 -5.87
C ARG A 63 -0.19 2.55 -4.50
N TRP A 64 -0.46 1.25 -4.41
CA TRP A 64 -0.21 0.47 -3.22
C TRP A 64 0.93 -0.50 -3.49
N TRP A 65 1.76 -0.73 -2.47
CA TRP A 65 2.82 -1.71 -2.51
C TRP A 65 2.95 -2.45 -1.18
N ALA A 66 3.36 -3.70 -1.25
CA ALA A 66 3.83 -4.47 -0.13
C ALA A 66 5.12 -5.17 -0.52
N SER A 67 6.12 -5.09 0.35
CA SER A 67 7.44 -5.68 0.13
C SER A 67 7.87 -6.52 1.31
N ALA A 68 8.63 -7.57 1.03
CA ALA A 68 9.14 -8.49 2.01
C ALA A 68 10.63 -8.76 1.78
N ARG A 69 11.37 -8.95 2.87
CA ARG A 69 12.74 -9.47 2.84
C ARG A 69 12.74 -10.85 3.44
N LEU A 70 13.20 -11.84 2.70
CA LEU A 70 13.34 -13.19 3.20
C LEU A 70 14.48 -13.22 4.20
N GLY A 71 14.26 -13.86 5.35
CA GLY A 71 15.35 -14.10 6.29
C GLY A 71 16.37 -15.09 5.74
N ASP A 72 17.52 -15.17 6.41
CA ASP A 72 18.58 -16.10 6.03
C ASP A 72 18.06 -17.55 6.15
N PRO A 73 18.10 -18.37 5.08
CA PRO A 73 17.62 -19.76 5.13
C PRO A 73 18.35 -20.63 6.17
N ASP A 74 19.54 -20.23 6.62
CA ASP A 74 20.32 -20.95 7.62
C ASP A 74 20.00 -20.55 9.08
N PHE A 75 19.07 -19.62 9.31
CA PHE A 75 18.64 -19.25 10.65
C PHE A 75 17.66 -20.31 11.21
N PRO A 76 17.93 -20.93 12.38
CA PRO A 76 17.03 -21.94 12.93
C PRO A 76 15.67 -21.34 13.32
N PRO A 77 14.58 -22.14 13.27
CA PRO A 77 13.24 -21.70 13.64
C PRO A 77 13.09 -21.38 15.14
#